data_AF-A0A6V8Q5E0-F1
#
_entry.id   AF-A0A6V8Q5E0-F1
#
_cell.length_a   1.000
_cell.length_b   1.000
_cell.length_c   1.000
_cell.angle_alpha   90.00
_cell.angle_beta   90.00
_cell.angle_gamma   90.00
#
_symmetry.space_group_name_H-M   'P 1'
#
loop_
_entity.id
_entity.type
_entity.pdbx_description
1 polymer ?
#
loop_
_entity_poly.entity_id
_entity_poly.type
_entity_poly.pdbx_seq_one_letter_code
_entity_poly.pdbx_strand_id
1 'polypeptide(L)'
;MGLEIEEEIKSIARTLNKQIQDAAAVSHNEAEFRSKASRMIEEFATKMRLTIPVREEYTLVNGRADAVYNRLVIEYEAPGSLRPDNRHRVNQHAIEQVKGYVGGLVRRERHRPERLAGVVLDGSYFIFIRSKEGSWHVDPPVRVDDHSTEHFLRLLASLSTELALIPENLVRDFGENTPVSRKAASTFYDALTESPNPKVKTLFEQWSLQFSEVCNYAEVSKLDVQSFARAFGIREERAEPFRLFFSIHTYYASFIKLLALQIVHYYTMPKLGTDLRQAAAFKSEQLKAYLQRMEQGGIFRELGIANLLEGDFFGWYLDIWDEAIYQALKEIVASLANYSLVTLDVDPE
;
A
#
# COMPACT_ATOMS: atom_id res chain seq x y z
N MET A 1 6.43 9.89 4.33
CA MET A 1 5.48 10.96 3.95
C MET A 1 6.33 12.09 3.39
N GLY A 2 6.10 12.54 2.15
CA GLY A 2 6.94 13.57 1.51
C GLY A 2 6.72 14.96 2.11
N LEU A 3 7.71 15.85 2.02
CA LEU A 3 7.68 17.21 2.58
C LEU A 3 6.49 18.04 2.06
N GLU A 4 6.09 17.86 0.80
CA GLU A 4 4.94 18.56 0.19
C GLU A 4 3.59 18.17 0.83
N ILE A 5 3.43 16.91 1.24
CA ILE A 5 2.21 16.41 1.90
C ILE A 5 2.08 17.01 3.31
N GLU A 6 3.19 17.20 4.02
CA GLU A 6 3.17 17.79 5.36
C GLU A 6 2.75 19.26 5.35
N GLU A 7 3.24 20.04 4.39
CA GLU A 7 2.83 21.44 4.22
C GLU A 7 1.36 21.56 3.83
N GLU A 8 0.88 20.67 2.96
CA GLU A 8 -0.52 20.65 2.55
C GLU A 8 -1.47 20.27 3.70
N ILE A 9 -1.13 19.23 4.49
CA ILE A 9 -1.91 18.85 5.68
C ILE A 9 -2.00 20.02 6.67
N LYS A 10 -0.88 20.71 6.92
CA LYS A 10 -0.84 21.85 7.83
C LYS A 10 -1.70 23.01 7.35
N SER A 11 -1.70 23.28 6.04
CA SER A 11 -2.57 24.30 5.46
C SER A 11 -4.04 23.93 5.58
N ILE A 12 -4.40 22.66 5.36
CA ILE A 12 -5.79 22.20 5.44
C ILE A 12 -6.27 22.19 6.89
N ALA A 13 -5.44 21.77 7.84
CA ALA A 13 -5.78 21.71 9.26
C ALA A 13 -6.28 23.05 9.80
N ARG A 14 -5.66 24.17 9.37
CA ARG A 14 -6.06 25.55 9.74
C ARG A 14 -7.46 25.94 9.30
N THR A 15 -7.89 25.44 8.14
CA THR A 15 -9.22 25.68 7.62
C THR A 15 -10.22 24.72 8.25
N LEU A 16 -9.84 23.44 8.34
CA LEU A 16 -10.70 22.37 8.80
C LEU A 16 -11.10 22.51 10.27
N ASN A 17 -10.19 22.95 11.16
CA ASN A 17 -10.57 23.11 12.57
C ASN A 17 -11.70 24.14 12.76
N LYS A 18 -11.66 25.24 12.01
CA LYS A 18 -12.73 26.25 12.01
C LYS A 18 -14.03 25.69 11.47
N GLN A 19 -13.96 24.95 10.36
CA GLN A 19 -15.13 24.28 9.79
C GLN A 19 -15.76 23.28 10.76
N ILE A 20 -14.95 22.49 11.48
CA ILE A 20 -15.42 21.55 12.50
C ILE A 20 -16.13 22.31 13.64
N GLN A 21 -15.52 23.39 14.14
CA GLN A 21 -16.11 24.21 15.19
C GLN A 21 -17.41 24.88 14.74
N ASP A 22 -17.45 25.43 13.53
CA ASP A 22 -18.64 26.05 12.93
C ASP A 22 -19.75 25.01 12.74
N ALA A 23 -19.41 23.81 12.26
CA ALA A 23 -20.37 22.72 12.10
C ALA A 23 -20.95 22.27 13.45
N ALA A 24 -20.15 22.24 14.51
CA ALA A 24 -20.64 21.94 15.84
C ALA A 24 -21.56 23.06 16.37
N ALA A 25 -21.22 24.33 16.12
CA ALA A 25 -22.01 25.48 16.56
C ALA A 25 -23.41 25.54 15.91
N VAL A 26 -23.55 25.04 14.67
CA VAL A 26 -24.82 25.05 13.93
C VAL A 26 -25.56 23.71 13.90
N SER A 27 -25.07 22.70 14.61
CA SER A 27 -25.70 21.37 14.70
C SER A 27 -26.43 21.21 16.03
N HIS A 28 -27.64 20.64 15.98
CA HIS A 28 -28.47 20.48 17.18
C HIS A 28 -28.31 19.10 17.84
N ASN A 29 -27.75 18.15 17.13
CA ASN A 29 -27.57 16.77 17.55
C ASN A 29 -26.34 16.14 16.88
N GLU A 30 -25.98 14.95 17.35
CA GLU A 30 -24.86 14.14 16.84
C GLU A 30 -24.99 13.82 15.35
N ALA A 31 -26.18 13.45 14.87
CA ALA A 31 -26.38 13.06 13.47
C ALA A 31 -26.12 14.23 12.49
N GLU A 32 -26.59 15.43 12.81
CA GLU A 32 -26.32 16.65 12.04
C GLU A 32 -24.83 17.00 12.03
N PHE A 33 -24.16 16.84 13.18
CA PHE A 33 -22.73 17.10 13.28
C PHE A 33 -21.91 16.07 12.51
N ARG A 34 -22.18 14.78 12.68
CA ARG A 34 -21.58 13.67 11.95
C ARG A 34 -21.67 13.88 10.44
N SER A 35 -22.86 14.19 9.91
CA SER A 35 -23.04 14.40 8.47
C SER A 35 -22.15 15.52 7.91
N LYS A 36 -22.05 16.65 8.62
CA LYS A 36 -21.20 17.78 8.22
C LYS A 36 -19.72 17.43 8.33
N ALA A 37 -19.30 16.80 9.43
CA ALA A 37 -17.91 16.44 9.68
C ALA A 37 -17.41 15.37 8.69
N SER A 38 -18.20 14.33 8.43
CA SER A 38 -17.87 13.28 7.45
C SER A 38 -17.63 13.85 6.06
N ARG A 39 -18.47 14.80 5.61
CA ARG A 39 -18.28 15.48 4.33
C ARG A 39 -16.95 16.23 4.25
N MET A 40 -16.54 16.91 5.32
CA MET A 40 -15.26 17.62 5.34
C MET A 40 -14.06 16.65 5.26
N ILE A 41 -14.19 15.49 5.91
CA ILE A 41 -13.18 14.43 5.86
C ILE A 41 -13.10 13.84 4.45
N GLU A 42 -14.22 13.64 3.76
CA GLU A 42 -14.26 13.19 2.37
C GLU A 42 -13.65 14.21 1.40
N GLU A 43 -13.92 15.50 1.59
CA GLU A 43 -13.31 16.58 0.82
C GLU A 43 -11.78 16.60 1.00
N PHE A 44 -11.29 16.42 2.24
CA PHE A 44 -9.87 16.24 2.52
C PHE A 44 -9.31 15.01 1.82
N ALA A 45 -9.97 13.86 1.95
CA ALA A 45 -9.54 12.60 1.36
C ALA A 45 -9.42 12.70 -0.16
N THR A 46 -10.41 13.31 -0.81
CA THR A 46 -10.43 13.56 -2.25
C THR A 46 -9.27 14.47 -2.67
N LYS A 47 -9.05 15.57 -1.94
CA LYS A 47 -7.96 16.51 -2.21
C LYS A 47 -6.59 15.85 -2.09
N MET A 48 -6.40 15.04 -1.06
CA MET A 48 -5.18 14.29 -0.80
C MET A 48 -5.06 13.00 -1.64
N ARG A 49 -6.03 12.72 -2.51
CA ARG A 49 -6.11 11.48 -3.32
C ARG A 49 -6.00 10.22 -2.46
N LEU A 50 -6.51 10.26 -1.23
CA LEU A 50 -6.55 9.12 -0.33
C LEU A 50 -7.61 8.14 -0.84
N THR A 51 -7.24 6.87 -0.97
CA THR A 51 -8.20 5.81 -1.26
C THR A 51 -8.89 5.46 0.04
N ILE A 52 -10.00 6.13 0.34
CA ILE A 52 -10.84 5.78 1.47
C ILE A 52 -12.09 5.12 0.91
N PRO A 53 -12.20 3.78 0.95
CA PRO A 53 -13.51 3.17 0.91
C PRO A 53 -14.23 3.60 2.19
N VAL A 54 -15.05 4.64 2.11
CA VAL A 54 -15.97 4.98 3.20
C VAL A 54 -16.94 3.83 3.28
N ARG A 55 -16.74 2.96 4.27
CA ARG A 55 -17.66 1.87 4.55
C ARG A 55 -18.62 2.38 5.62
N GLU A 56 -19.61 3.15 5.19
CA GLU A 56 -20.73 3.52 6.05
C GLU A 56 -21.53 2.25 6.38
N GLU A 57 -21.84 2.09 7.67
CA GLU A 57 -22.66 1.02 8.24
C GLU A 57 -22.04 -0.39 8.30
N TYR A 58 -21.12 -0.61 9.26
CA TYR A 58 -20.81 -1.95 9.74
C TYR A 58 -21.65 -2.33 10.95
N THR A 59 -22.61 -3.24 10.74
CA THR A 59 -23.33 -3.89 11.84
C THR A 59 -22.48 -5.04 12.40
N LEU A 60 -21.87 -4.82 13.57
CA LEU A 60 -21.16 -5.83 14.35
C LEU A 60 -22.00 -6.25 15.57
N VAL A 61 -21.79 -7.47 16.06
CA VAL A 61 -22.51 -8.07 17.21
C VAL A 61 -22.40 -7.23 18.50
N ASN A 62 -21.44 -6.30 18.59
CA ASN A 62 -21.16 -5.48 19.77
C ASN A 62 -21.50 -3.97 19.60
N GLY A 63 -22.17 -3.58 18.52
CA GLY A 63 -22.59 -2.18 18.25
C GLY A 63 -22.30 -1.71 16.81
N ARG A 64 -22.68 -0.44 16.49
CA ARG A 64 -22.38 0.29 15.25
C ARG A 64 -21.45 1.53 15.41
N ALA A 65 -20.32 1.58 14.69
CA ALA A 65 -19.45 2.76 14.66
C ALA A 65 -20.05 3.81 13.75
N ASP A 66 -19.80 5.07 14.04
CA ASP A 66 -20.30 6.15 13.19
C ASP A 66 -19.60 6.23 11.83
N ALA A 67 -18.27 6.11 11.80
CA ALA A 67 -17.52 6.06 10.56
C ALA A 67 -16.23 5.24 10.72
N VAL A 68 -15.88 4.48 9.66
CA VAL A 68 -14.62 3.75 9.57
C VAL A 68 -13.91 4.18 8.28
N TYR A 69 -12.82 4.94 8.45
CA TYR A 69 -11.95 5.38 7.36
C TYR A 69 -10.73 4.46 7.29
N ASN A 70 -10.89 3.33 6.57
CA ASN A 70 -9.90 2.25 6.52
C ASN A 70 -9.54 1.72 7.92
N ARG A 71 -8.39 2.14 8.48
CA ARG A 71 -7.87 1.71 9.79
C ARG A 71 -8.11 2.71 10.93
N LEU A 72 -8.82 3.80 10.63
CA LEU A 72 -9.21 4.82 11.61
C LEU A 72 -10.71 4.70 11.90
N VAL A 73 -11.06 4.40 13.15
CA VAL A 73 -12.44 4.45 13.64
C VAL A 73 -12.72 5.84 14.17
N ILE A 74 -13.82 6.45 13.75
CA ILE A 74 -14.28 7.74 14.26
C ILE A 74 -15.65 7.54 14.89
N GLU A 75 -15.76 7.97 16.15
CA GLU A 75 -17.02 8.08 16.88
C GLU A 75 -17.35 9.56 17.06
N TYR A 76 -18.54 9.96 16.64
CA TYR A 76 -19.01 11.32 16.82
C TYR A 76 -19.90 11.39 18.06
N GLU A 77 -19.83 12.52 18.74
CA GLU A 77 -20.66 12.80 19.90
C GLU A 77 -21.45 14.09 19.66
N ALA A 78 -22.52 14.28 20.43
CA ALA A 78 -23.33 15.50 20.33
C ALA A 78 -22.45 16.75 20.55
N PRO A 79 -22.66 17.85 19.79
CA PRO A 79 -21.80 19.03 19.86
C PRO A 79 -21.52 19.54 21.28
N GLY A 80 -20.24 19.63 21.65
CA GLY A 80 -19.79 20.15 22.96
C GLY A 80 -20.13 19.27 24.17
N SER A 81 -20.49 18.01 23.96
CA SER A 81 -20.83 17.05 25.02
C SER A 81 -19.61 16.51 25.77
N LEU A 82 -18.44 16.43 25.14
CA LEU A 82 -17.21 15.94 25.75
C LEU A 82 -16.73 16.89 26.84
N ARG A 83 -16.06 16.30 27.84
CA ARG A 83 -15.50 17.01 28.99
C ARG A 83 -13.97 17.04 28.91
N PRO A 84 -13.30 18.01 29.57
CA PRO A 84 -11.83 18.12 29.55
C PRO A 84 -11.10 17.01 30.34
N ASP A 85 -11.82 16.02 30.85
CA ASP A 85 -11.26 14.89 31.61
C ASP A 85 -11.99 13.58 31.22
N ASN A 86 -11.21 12.55 30.89
CA ASN A 86 -11.75 11.26 30.47
C ASN A 86 -12.53 10.54 31.58
N ARG A 87 -12.38 10.90 32.87
CA ARG A 87 -13.15 10.31 33.99
C ARG A 87 -14.65 10.60 33.91
N HIS A 88 -15.08 11.57 33.11
CA HIS A 88 -16.49 11.82 32.91
C HIS A 88 -17.17 10.69 32.15
N ARG A 89 -18.40 10.34 32.57
CA ARG A 89 -19.16 9.21 32.04
C ARG A 89 -19.36 9.27 30.52
N VAL A 90 -19.59 10.47 29.96
CA VAL A 90 -19.76 10.67 28.51
C VAL A 90 -18.48 10.31 27.75
N ASN A 91 -17.32 10.79 28.20
CA ASN A 91 -16.04 10.43 27.59
C ASN A 91 -15.76 8.92 27.70
N GLN A 92 -15.98 8.32 28.89
CA GLN A 92 -15.76 6.88 29.08
C GLN A 92 -16.61 6.04 28.12
N HIS A 93 -17.87 6.42 27.92
CA HIS A 93 -18.78 5.73 27.01
C HIS A 93 -18.25 5.73 25.57
N ALA A 94 -17.92 6.92 25.05
CA ALA A 94 -17.38 7.07 23.70
C ALA A 94 -16.05 6.32 23.51
N ILE A 95 -15.17 6.36 24.52
CA ILE A 95 -13.91 5.62 24.52
C ILE A 95 -14.15 4.11 24.44
N GLU A 96 -15.11 3.59 25.21
CA GLU A 96 -15.46 2.17 25.21
C GLU A 96 -16.07 1.73 23.88
N GLN A 97 -16.93 2.55 23.26
CA GLN A 97 -17.45 2.30 21.92
C GLN A 97 -16.32 2.12 20.91
N VAL A 98 -15.41 3.08 20.82
CA VAL A 98 -14.24 3.03 19.92
C VAL A 98 -13.37 1.80 20.19
N LYS A 99 -13.08 1.47 21.46
CA LYS A 99 -12.32 0.26 21.82
C LYS A 99 -13.04 -1.01 21.38
N GLY A 100 -14.36 -1.05 21.54
CA GLY A 100 -15.22 -2.14 21.09
C GLY A 100 -15.12 -2.36 19.58
N TYR A 101 -15.18 -1.29 18.78
CA TYR A 101 -15.03 -1.38 17.32
C TYR A 101 -13.66 -1.83 16.89
N VAL A 102 -12.62 -1.18 17.40
CA VAL A 102 -11.24 -1.54 17.05
C VAL A 102 -10.98 -2.99 17.44
N GLY A 103 -11.44 -3.44 18.61
CA GLY A 103 -11.36 -4.85 19.02
C GLY A 103 -12.15 -5.81 18.11
N GLY A 104 -13.33 -5.39 17.63
CA GLY A 104 -14.13 -6.14 16.65
C GLY A 104 -13.42 -6.27 15.30
N LEU A 105 -12.81 -5.18 14.83
CA LEU A 105 -12.06 -5.13 13.57
C LEU A 105 -10.80 -6.01 13.65
N VAL A 106 -10.06 -5.98 14.76
CA VAL A 106 -8.94 -6.89 15.04
C VAL A 106 -9.37 -8.35 14.93
N ARG A 107 -10.53 -8.70 15.49
CA ARG A 107 -11.02 -10.10 15.49
C ARG A 107 -11.50 -10.56 14.12
N ARG A 108 -12.24 -9.70 13.40
CA ARG A 108 -12.85 -10.07 12.11
C ARG A 108 -11.88 -9.96 10.94
N GLU A 109 -11.11 -8.87 10.89
CA GLU A 109 -10.20 -8.58 9.76
C GLU A 109 -8.73 -8.93 10.09
N ARG A 110 -8.49 -9.62 11.21
CA ARG A 110 -7.16 -10.09 11.69
C ARG A 110 -6.07 -9.01 11.74
N HIS A 111 -6.48 -7.75 11.80
CA HIS A 111 -5.58 -6.63 11.94
C HIS A 111 -4.75 -6.73 13.21
N ARG A 112 -3.48 -6.33 13.12
CA ARG A 112 -2.68 -6.04 14.32
C ARG A 112 -3.27 -4.83 15.04
N PRO A 113 -3.58 -4.90 16.35
CA PRO A 113 -4.15 -3.79 17.10
C PRO A 113 -3.35 -2.49 16.98
N GLU A 114 -2.04 -2.58 16.87
CA GLU A 114 -1.11 -1.45 16.81
C GLU A 114 -1.18 -0.66 15.49
N ARG A 115 -1.91 -1.18 14.50
CA ARG A 115 -2.11 -0.55 13.20
C ARG A 115 -3.50 0.09 13.05
N LEU A 116 -4.27 0.11 14.14
CA LEU A 116 -5.58 0.75 14.21
C LEU A 116 -5.52 1.90 15.19
N ALA A 117 -6.28 2.94 14.90
CA ALA A 117 -6.51 4.02 15.83
C ALA A 117 -7.99 4.39 15.85
N GLY A 118 -8.37 5.04 16.94
CA GLY A 118 -9.71 5.51 17.19
C GLY A 118 -9.68 6.98 17.56
N VAL A 119 -10.71 7.72 17.15
CA VAL A 119 -10.88 9.14 17.47
C VAL A 119 -12.32 9.38 17.88
N VAL A 120 -12.52 10.03 19.03
CA VAL A 120 -13.81 10.59 19.40
C VAL A 120 -13.80 12.08 19.08
N LEU A 121 -14.89 12.62 18.50
CA LEU A 121 -15.01 14.03 18.14
C LEU A 121 -16.42 14.57 18.43
N ASP A 122 -16.52 15.71 19.13
CA ASP A 122 -17.77 16.46 19.36
C ASP A 122 -17.72 17.90 18.82
N GLY A 123 -16.67 18.20 18.04
CA GLY A 123 -16.37 19.51 17.48
C GLY A 123 -15.75 20.52 18.45
N SER A 124 -15.69 20.22 19.75
CA SER A 124 -14.94 20.99 20.75
C SER A 124 -13.66 20.29 21.18
N TYR A 125 -13.69 18.96 21.29
CA TYR A 125 -12.58 18.12 21.71
C TYR A 125 -12.38 16.93 20.76
N PHE A 126 -11.12 16.52 20.63
CA PHE A 126 -10.72 15.19 20.18
C PHE A 126 -10.32 14.32 21.38
N ILE A 127 -10.59 13.01 21.31
CA ILE A 127 -9.97 12.00 22.17
C ILE A 127 -9.32 10.95 21.26
N PHE A 128 -7.99 10.86 21.28
CA PHE A 128 -7.24 9.90 20.47
C PHE A 128 -7.02 8.60 21.24
N ILE A 129 -7.28 7.47 20.58
CA ILE A 129 -7.23 6.13 21.17
C ILE A 129 -6.35 5.24 20.28
N ARG A 130 -5.35 4.59 20.87
CA ARG A 130 -4.38 3.73 20.16
C ARG A 130 -4.15 2.45 20.96
N SER A 131 -3.90 1.34 20.27
CA SER A 131 -3.38 0.13 20.92
C SER A 131 -1.87 0.05 20.72
N LYS A 132 -1.12 -0.27 21.77
CA LYS A 132 0.32 -0.51 21.71
C LYS A 132 0.69 -1.62 22.68
N GLU A 133 1.42 -2.63 22.19
CA GLU A 133 1.94 -3.73 23.00
C GLU A 133 0.85 -4.45 23.82
N GLY A 134 -0.34 -4.62 23.22
CA GLY A 134 -1.49 -5.25 23.89
C GLY A 134 -2.20 -4.38 24.94
N SER A 135 -1.86 -3.10 25.05
CA SER A 135 -2.50 -2.15 25.97
C SER A 135 -3.13 -0.95 25.25
N TRP A 136 -4.21 -0.41 25.82
CA TRP A 136 -4.88 0.78 25.28
C TRP A 136 -4.24 2.06 25.82
N HIS A 137 -3.83 2.93 24.91
CA HIS A 137 -3.43 4.29 25.19
C HIS A 137 -4.57 5.24 24.80
N VAL A 138 -5.06 6.02 25.75
CA VAL A 138 -6.10 7.01 25.54
C VAL A 138 -5.55 8.37 25.94
N ASP A 139 -5.45 9.28 24.97
CA ASP A 139 -4.96 10.63 25.22
C ASP A 139 -6.03 11.43 26.00
N PRO A 140 -5.64 12.39 26.84
CA PRO A 140 -6.60 13.31 27.45
C PRO A 140 -7.35 14.10 26.37
N PRO A 141 -8.59 14.56 26.63
CA PRO A 141 -9.34 15.38 25.68
C PRO A 141 -8.55 16.62 25.29
N VAL A 142 -8.26 16.78 24.01
CA VAL A 142 -7.57 17.94 23.46
C VAL A 142 -8.56 18.80 22.69
N ARG A 143 -8.48 20.13 22.82
CA ARG A 143 -9.40 21.01 22.09
C ARG A 143 -9.16 20.88 20.59
N VAL A 144 -10.22 21.05 19.81
CA VAL A 144 -10.13 21.21 18.37
C VAL A 144 -9.44 22.54 18.07
N ASP A 145 -8.19 22.48 17.64
CA ASP A 145 -7.37 23.60 17.18
C ASP A 145 -6.53 23.19 15.96
N ASP A 146 -5.65 24.11 15.50
CA ASP A 146 -4.73 23.85 14.38
C ASP A 146 -3.89 22.58 14.61
N HIS A 147 -3.33 22.40 15.81
CA HIS A 147 -2.39 21.32 16.11
C HIS A 147 -3.09 19.97 16.27
N SER A 148 -4.21 19.91 17.00
CA SER A 148 -4.98 18.68 17.16
C SER A 148 -5.57 18.22 15.83
N THR A 149 -6.02 19.16 14.99
CA THR A 149 -6.59 18.87 13.67
C THR A 149 -5.50 18.41 12.70
N GLU A 150 -4.31 19.01 12.76
CA GLU A 150 -3.13 18.54 12.02
C GLU A 150 -2.76 17.10 12.44
N HIS A 151 -2.79 16.79 13.74
CA HIS A 151 -2.56 15.43 14.25
C HIS A 151 -3.61 14.44 13.72
N PHE A 152 -4.89 14.81 13.79
CA PHE A 152 -5.99 14.01 13.24
C PHE A 152 -5.82 13.73 11.74
N LEU A 153 -5.53 14.75 10.93
CA LEU A 153 -5.34 14.60 9.49
C LEU A 153 -4.11 13.77 9.13
N ARG A 154 -3.01 13.90 9.88
CA ARG A 154 -1.85 13.01 9.75
C ARG A 154 -2.21 11.56 10.04
N LEU A 155 -2.97 11.33 11.12
CA LEU A 155 -3.40 10.00 11.51
C LEU A 155 -4.29 9.39 10.43
N LEU A 156 -5.31 10.12 9.97
CA LEU A 156 -6.18 9.74 8.87
C LEU A 156 -5.36 9.42 7.60
N ALA A 157 -4.50 10.34 7.15
CA ALA A 157 -3.66 10.11 5.98
C ALA A 157 -2.81 8.85 6.14
N SER A 158 -2.04 8.72 7.23
CA SER A 158 -1.17 7.54 7.44
C SER A 158 -1.91 6.21 7.48
N LEU A 159 -3.14 6.21 7.99
CA LEU A 159 -3.98 5.02 8.10
C LEU A 159 -4.75 4.75 6.80
N SER A 160 -4.93 5.75 5.93
CA SER A 160 -5.56 5.67 4.62
C SER A 160 -4.57 5.52 3.45
N THR A 161 -3.27 5.73 3.64
CA THR A 161 -2.26 5.76 2.55
C THR A 161 -1.73 4.41 2.09
N GLU A 162 -2.03 3.30 2.77
CA GLU A 162 -1.59 1.99 2.28
C GLU A 162 -2.58 1.44 1.25
N LEU A 163 -2.10 1.24 0.01
CA LEU A 163 -2.92 0.71 -1.07
C LEU A 163 -3.34 -0.72 -0.77
N ALA A 164 -4.63 -1.02 -0.86
CA ALA A 164 -5.13 -2.38 -0.76
C ALA A 164 -4.46 -3.27 -1.82
N LEU A 165 -3.94 -4.43 -1.42
CA LEU A 165 -3.50 -5.47 -2.34
C LEU A 165 -4.72 -6.19 -2.93
N ILE A 166 -5.32 -5.58 -3.94
CA ILE A 166 -6.41 -6.12 -4.75
C ILE A 166 -6.04 -6.07 -6.24
N PRO A 167 -6.61 -6.94 -7.09
CA PRO A 167 -6.27 -7.03 -8.51
C PRO A 167 -6.33 -5.68 -9.24
N GLU A 168 -7.35 -4.87 -8.98
CA GLU A 168 -7.57 -3.58 -9.64
C GLU A 168 -6.42 -2.61 -9.37
N ASN A 169 -5.96 -2.53 -8.11
CA ASN A 169 -4.83 -1.69 -7.76
C ASN A 169 -3.52 -2.22 -8.35
N LEU A 170 -3.33 -3.54 -8.40
CA LEU A 170 -2.12 -4.13 -9.00
C LEU A 170 -2.06 -3.87 -10.50
N VAL A 171 -3.18 -4.02 -11.22
CA VAL A 171 -3.26 -3.69 -12.65
C VAL A 171 -3.03 -2.20 -12.89
N ARG A 172 -3.60 -1.33 -12.05
CA ARG A 172 -3.42 0.13 -12.15
C ARG A 172 -1.95 0.56 -12.06
N ASP A 173 -1.17 -0.04 -11.17
CA ASP A 173 0.19 0.44 -10.86
C ASP A 173 1.31 -0.39 -11.51
N PHE A 174 1.05 -1.67 -11.80
CA PHE A 174 2.03 -2.62 -12.36
C PHE A 174 1.61 -3.23 -13.70
N GLY A 175 0.41 -2.94 -14.20
CA GLY A 175 -0.06 -3.40 -15.50
C GLY A 175 0.64 -2.72 -16.68
N GLU A 176 0.21 -3.05 -17.88
CA GLU A 176 0.71 -2.42 -19.11
C GLU A 176 0.48 -0.91 -19.14
N ASN A 177 1.36 -0.18 -19.82
CA ASN A 177 1.29 1.29 -19.97
C ASN A 177 1.35 2.09 -18.66
N THR A 178 1.88 1.52 -17.58
CA THR A 178 2.14 2.21 -16.32
C THR A 178 3.59 2.72 -16.28
N PRO A 179 3.90 3.76 -15.49
CA PRO A 179 5.29 4.22 -15.34
C PRO A 179 6.25 3.12 -14.90
N VAL A 180 5.81 2.23 -13.99
CA VAL A 180 6.62 1.13 -13.45
C VAL A 180 6.91 0.09 -14.52
N SER A 181 5.88 -0.43 -15.20
CA SER A 181 6.06 -1.47 -16.21
C SER A 181 6.85 -0.97 -17.42
N ARG A 182 6.59 0.28 -17.85
CA ARG A 182 7.32 0.90 -18.96
C ARG A 182 8.80 1.06 -18.65
N LYS A 183 9.15 1.56 -17.46
CA LYS A 183 10.55 1.74 -17.05
C LYS A 183 11.26 0.39 -16.95
N ALA A 184 10.67 -0.58 -16.28
CA ALA A 184 11.31 -1.86 -16.05
C ALA A 184 11.45 -2.70 -17.32
N ALA A 185 10.37 -2.88 -18.09
CA ALA A 185 10.40 -3.70 -19.29
C ALA A 185 11.32 -3.13 -20.38
N SER A 186 11.31 -1.81 -20.60
CA SER A 186 12.26 -1.18 -21.54
C SER A 186 13.71 -1.32 -21.08
N THR A 187 14.00 -1.12 -19.79
CA THR A 187 15.35 -1.31 -19.24
C THR A 187 15.84 -2.75 -19.45
N PHE A 188 14.99 -3.74 -19.21
CA PHE A 188 15.34 -5.14 -19.46
C PHE A 188 15.51 -5.43 -20.96
N TYR A 189 14.69 -4.83 -21.82
CA TYR A 189 14.80 -5.01 -23.26
C TYR A 189 16.12 -4.48 -23.81
N ASP A 190 16.49 -3.26 -23.42
CA ASP A 190 17.73 -2.62 -23.84
C ASP A 190 18.94 -3.41 -23.30
N ALA A 191 18.92 -3.75 -22.01
CA ALA A 191 19.99 -4.53 -21.38
C ALA A 191 20.16 -5.92 -22.01
N LEU A 192 19.07 -6.60 -22.37
CA LEU A 192 19.11 -7.88 -23.08
C LEU A 192 19.69 -7.74 -24.51
N THR A 193 19.41 -6.62 -25.16
CA THR A 193 19.85 -6.33 -26.53
C THR A 193 21.33 -6.02 -26.61
N GLU A 194 21.84 -5.28 -25.64
CA GLU A 194 23.23 -4.83 -25.61
C GLU A 194 24.18 -5.78 -24.88
N SER A 195 23.66 -6.71 -24.08
CA SER A 195 24.48 -7.55 -23.19
C SER A 195 25.44 -8.48 -23.95
N PRO A 196 26.77 -8.37 -23.69
CA PRO A 196 27.74 -9.33 -24.18
C PRO A 196 27.86 -10.58 -23.29
N ASN A 197 27.10 -10.67 -22.20
CA ASN A 197 27.27 -11.73 -21.20
C ASN A 197 26.79 -13.09 -21.75
N PRO A 198 27.69 -14.09 -21.89
CA PRO A 198 27.34 -15.38 -22.47
C PRO A 198 26.23 -16.12 -21.70
N LYS A 199 26.20 -15.97 -20.38
CA LYS A 199 25.18 -16.62 -19.53
C LYS A 199 23.78 -16.07 -19.82
N VAL A 200 23.66 -14.75 -19.94
CA VAL A 200 22.39 -14.08 -20.29
C VAL A 200 21.91 -14.55 -21.66
N LYS A 201 22.82 -14.62 -22.64
CA LYS A 201 22.51 -15.12 -23.98
C LYS A 201 22.01 -16.56 -23.95
N THR A 202 22.70 -17.45 -23.23
CA THR A 202 22.28 -18.86 -23.09
C THR A 202 20.90 -18.98 -22.42
N LEU A 203 20.63 -18.21 -21.35
CA LEU A 203 19.32 -18.22 -20.69
C LEU A 203 18.20 -17.79 -21.65
N PHE A 204 18.43 -16.72 -22.41
CA PHE A 204 17.48 -16.24 -23.42
C PHE A 204 17.25 -17.28 -24.53
N GLU A 205 18.30 -17.91 -25.05
CA GLU A 205 18.19 -18.92 -26.11
C GLU A 205 17.42 -20.16 -25.63
N GLN A 206 17.68 -20.62 -24.40
CA GLN A 206 16.95 -21.74 -23.80
C GLN A 206 15.48 -21.41 -23.57
N TRP A 207 15.19 -20.23 -22.99
CA TRP A 207 13.81 -19.77 -22.83
C TRP A 207 13.10 -19.64 -24.19
N SER A 208 13.78 -19.07 -25.20
CA SER A 208 13.22 -18.86 -26.54
C SER A 208 12.86 -20.19 -27.21
N LEU A 209 13.72 -21.19 -27.10
CA LEU A 209 13.45 -22.54 -27.62
C LEU A 209 12.19 -23.11 -26.96
N GLN A 210 12.14 -23.12 -25.63
CA GLN A 210 10.99 -23.65 -24.88
C GLN A 210 9.70 -22.88 -25.19
N PHE A 211 9.78 -21.55 -25.29
CA PHE A 211 8.62 -20.71 -25.61
C PHE A 211 8.12 -20.99 -27.03
N SER A 212 9.02 -21.24 -28.00
CA SER A 212 8.67 -21.55 -29.39
C SER A 212 7.95 -22.89 -29.56
N GLU A 213 8.15 -23.85 -28.65
CA GLU A 213 7.44 -25.13 -28.67
C GLU A 213 5.97 -24.99 -28.28
N VAL A 214 5.66 -24.01 -27.43
CA VAL A 214 4.31 -23.77 -26.90
C VAL A 214 3.57 -22.69 -27.70
N CYS A 215 4.29 -21.69 -28.22
CA CYS A 215 3.72 -20.63 -29.04
C CYS A 215 3.83 -20.94 -30.53
N ASN A 216 2.69 -20.95 -31.22
CA ASN A 216 2.67 -21.05 -32.67
C ASN A 216 3.21 -19.74 -33.29
N TYR A 217 4.47 -19.75 -33.71
CA TYR A 217 5.18 -18.56 -34.24
C TYR A 217 4.41 -17.84 -35.36
N ALA A 218 3.65 -18.59 -36.17
CA ALA A 218 2.80 -18.05 -37.23
C ALA A 218 1.64 -17.17 -36.73
N GLU A 219 1.19 -17.35 -35.49
CA GLU A 219 0.19 -16.50 -34.85
C GLU A 219 0.84 -15.29 -34.17
N VAL A 220 2.03 -15.47 -33.59
CA VAL A 220 2.82 -14.37 -33.01
C VAL A 220 3.17 -13.31 -34.06
N SER A 221 3.50 -13.72 -35.29
CA SER A 221 3.76 -12.80 -36.40
C SER A 221 2.54 -11.98 -36.86
N LYS A 222 1.32 -12.34 -36.42
CA LYS A 222 0.09 -11.60 -36.70
C LYS A 222 -0.28 -10.61 -35.59
N LEU A 223 0.39 -10.67 -34.44
CA LEU A 223 0.18 -9.74 -33.34
C LEU A 223 0.72 -8.35 -33.73
N ASP A 224 0.06 -7.31 -33.25
CA ASP A 224 0.62 -5.95 -33.29
C ASP A 224 1.71 -5.81 -32.21
N VAL A 225 2.83 -6.50 -32.44
CA VAL A 225 4.01 -6.53 -31.57
C VAL A 225 4.50 -5.11 -31.29
N GLN A 226 4.39 -4.22 -32.28
CA GLN A 226 4.88 -2.86 -32.17
C GLN A 226 4.03 -2.01 -31.22
N SER A 227 2.70 -2.09 -31.30
CA SER A 227 1.85 -1.40 -30.33
C SER A 227 2.00 -1.96 -28.92
N PHE A 228 2.19 -3.28 -28.80
CA PHE A 228 2.46 -3.91 -27.51
C PHE A 228 3.81 -3.49 -26.91
N ALA A 229 4.87 -3.45 -27.72
CA ALA A 229 6.18 -2.92 -27.31
C ALA A 229 6.09 -1.48 -26.80
N ARG A 230 5.32 -0.62 -27.49
CA ARG A 230 5.07 0.77 -27.07
C ARG A 230 4.35 0.87 -25.72
N ALA A 231 3.40 -0.02 -25.43
CA ALA A 231 2.73 -0.08 -24.13
C ALA A 231 3.71 -0.37 -22.98
N PHE A 232 4.82 -1.05 -23.24
CA PHE A 232 5.91 -1.28 -22.29
C PHE A 232 7.09 -0.32 -22.45
N GLY A 233 6.90 0.80 -23.16
CA GLY A 233 7.90 1.86 -23.28
C GLY A 233 9.06 1.55 -24.21
N ILE A 234 9.03 0.42 -24.93
CA ILE A 234 10.05 0.05 -25.91
C ILE A 234 9.78 0.83 -27.20
N ARG A 235 10.77 1.63 -27.63
CA ARG A 235 10.64 2.60 -28.72
C ARG A 235 11.28 2.16 -30.02
N GLU A 236 11.94 1.00 -30.05
CA GLU A 236 12.56 0.48 -31.26
C GLU A 236 11.53 0.35 -32.39
N GLU A 237 11.87 0.78 -33.61
CA GLU A 237 10.93 0.79 -34.74
C GLU A 237 10.43 -0.61 -35.13
N ARG A 238 11.25 -1.64 -34.86
CA ARG A 238 10.94 -3.04 -35.09
C ARG A 238 11.39 -3.87 -33.90
N ALA A 239 10.60 -3.85 -32.83
CA ALA A 239 10.89 -4.66 -31.65
C ALA A 239 10.91 -6.16 -32.02
N GLU A 240 12.01 -6.83 -31.68
CA GLU A 240 12.14 -8.29 -31.83
C GLU A 240 11.20 -9.01 -30.84
N PRO A 241 10.25 -9.85 -31.30
CA PRO A 241 9.18 -10.38 -30.46
C PRO A 241 9.67 -11.20 -29.26
N PHE A 242 10.71 -12.03 -29.44
CA PHE A 242 11.15 -12.94 -28.38
C PHE A 242 11.86 -12.18 -27.27
N ARG A 243 12.74 -11.23 -27.60
CA ARG A 243 13.33 -10.28 -26.63
C ARG A 243 12.27 -9.48 -25.90
N LEU A 244 11.22 -9.05 -26.60
CA LEU A 244 10.11 -8.31 -26.00
C LEU A 244 9.41 -9.15 -24.93
N PHE A 245 8.98 -10.36 -25.28
CA PHE A 245 8.31 -11.26 -24.35
C PHE A 245 9.21 -11.69 -23.21
N PHE A 246 10.49 -11.99 -23.46
CA PHE A 246 11.43 -12.34 -22.40
C PHE A 246 11.61 -11.20 -21.39
N SER A 247 11.66 -9.96 -21.86
CA SER A 247 11.78 -8.77 -21.00
C SER A 247 10.52 -8.52 -20.18
N ILE A 248 9.34 -8.67 -20.78
CA ILE A 248 8.05 -8.56 -20.09
C ILE A 248 7.88 -9.69 -19.06
N HIS A 249 8.23 -10.92 -19.40
CA HIS A 249 8.20 -12.05 -18.47
C HIS A 249 9.20 -11.84 -17.32
N THR A 250 10.38 -11.29 -17.60
CA THR A 250 11.36 -10.91 -16.57
C THR A 250 10.78 -9.89 -15.59
N TYR A 251 10.10 -8.87 -16.13
CA TYR A 251 9.41 -7.87 -15.32
C TYR A 251 8.33 -8.48 -14.42
N TYR A 252 7.40 -9.26 -14.99
CA TYR A 252 6.33 -9.85 -14.21
C TYR A 252 6.82 -10.91 -13.23
N ALA A 253 7.81 -11.73 -13.60
CA ALA A 253 8.42 -12.69 -12.69
C ALA A 253 9.05 -11.97 -11.49
N SER A 254 9.83 -10.91 -11.73
CA SER A 254 10.44 -10.11 -10.65
C SER A 254 9.38 -9.49 -9.74
N PHE A 255 8.33 -8.89 -10.33
CA PHE A 255 7.20 -8.32 -9.60
C PHE A 255 6.46 -9.37 -8.75
N ILE A 256 6.09 -10.52 -9.32
CA ILE A 256 5.38 -11.60 -8.63
C ILE A 256 6.23 -12.18 -7.49
N LYS A 257 7.55 -12.33 -7.69
CA LYS A 257 8.46 -12.81 -6.64
C LYS A 257 8.52 -11.84 -5.47
N LEU A 258 8.64 -10.54 -5.75
CA LEU A 258 8.61 -9.49 -4.72
C LEU A 258 7.26 -9.44 -4.00
N LEU A 259 6.16 -9.60 -4.73
CA LEU A 259 4.81 -9.69 -4.16
C LEU A 259 4.68 -10.91 -3.23
N ALA A 260 5.08 -12.09 -3.69
CA ALA A 260 5.08 -13.31 -2.88
C ALA A 260 5.93 -13.14 -1.61
N LEU A 261 7.09 -12.49 -1.73
CA LEU A 261 7.94 -12.17 -0.58
C LEU A 261 7.25 -11.24 0.41
N GLN A 262 6.55 -10.20 -0.07
CA GLN A 262 5.77 -9.31 0.78
C GLN A 262 4.69 -10.10 1.54
N ILE A 263 3.96 -10.98 0.84
CA ILE A 263 2.89 -11.83 1.38
C ILE A 263 3.43 -12.73 2.49
N VAL A 264 4.53 -13.41 2.20
CA VAL A 264 5.18 -14.30 3.16
C VAL A 264 5.66 -13.53 4.39
N HIS A 265 6.28 -12.35 4.21
CA HIS A 265 6.71 -11.51 5.32
C HIS A 265 5.53 -11.07 6.21
N TYR A 266 4.36 -10.81 5.63
CA TYR A 266 3.16 -10.46 6.38
C TYR A 266 2.71 -11.60 7.32
N TYR A 267 2.59 -12.82 6.80
CA TYR A 267 2.08 -13.96 7.57
C TYR A 267 3.08 -14.54 8.58
N THR A 268 4.37 -14.35 8.35
CA THR A 268 5.43 -14.96 9.19
C THR A 268 5.86 -14.11 10.38
N MET A 269 5.26 -12.91 10.54
CA MET A 269 5.66 -11.86 11.49
C MET A 269 7.12 -11.37 11.25
N PRO A 270 7.58 -10.21 11.79
CA PRO A 270 8.93 -9.67 11.54
C PRO A 270 10.08 -10.50 12.16
N LYS A 271 9.92 -11.82 12.29
CA LYS A 271 11.01 -12.77 12.54
C LYS A 271 11.93 -12.90 11.32
N LEU A 272 11.46 -12.54 10.12
CA LEU A 272 12.27 -12.51 8.92
C LEU A 272 12.80 -11.12 8.60
N GLY A 273 14.12 -10.99 8.73
CA GLY A 273 15.00 -9.92 8.26
C GLY A 273 14.34 -8.67 7.66
N THR A 274 14.71 -8.38 6.42
CA THR A 274 14.43 -7.10 5.75
C THR A 274 13.11 -7.14 4.99
N ASP A 275 12.18 -6.26 5.37
CA ASP A 275 10.92 -6.06 4.64
C ASP A 275 11.10 -5.18 3.38
N LEU A 276 10.11 -5.14 2.50
CA LEU A 276 10.19 -4.32 1.28
C LEU A 276 10.32 -2.82 1.56
N ARG A 277 9.86 -2.33 2.72
CA ARG A 277 9.99 -0.90 3.08
C ARG A 277 11.43 -0.55 3.39
N GLN A 278 12.15 -1.43 4.06
CA GLN A 278 13.59 -1.30 4.27
C GLN A 278 14.34 -1.44 2.95
N ALA A 279 13.97 -2.41 2.10
CA ALA A 279 14.58 -2.57 0.77
C ALA A 279 14.34 -1.34 -0.14
N ALA A 280 13.19 -0.67 0.01
CA ALA A 280 12.89 0.60 -0.66
C ALA A 280 13.82 1.76 -0.23
N ALA A 281 14.65 1.61 0.80
CA ALA A 281 15.71 2.56 1.18
C ALA A 281 17.14 2.12 0.78
N PHE A 282 17.31 0.89 0.28
CA PHE A 282 18.62 0.34 -0.09
C PHE A 282 19.31 1.06 -1.25
N LYS A 283 20.62 1.21 -1.16
CA LYS A 283 21.48 1.65 -2.27
C LYS A 283 21.71 0.49 -3.25
N SER A 284 22.27 0.79 -4.44
CA SER A 284 22.42 -0.17 -5.55
C SER A 284 22.94 -1.56 -5.14
N GLU A 285 24.11 -1.65 -4.52
CA GLU A 285 24.69 -2.94 -4.09
C GLU A 285 23.87 -3.65 -3.00
N GLN A 286 23.22 -2.90 -2.11
CA GLN A 286 22.37 -3.49 -1.08
C GLN A 286 21.10 -4.09 -1.70
N LEU A 287 20.50 -3.41 -2.68
CA LEU A 287 19.34 -3.92 -3.39
C LEU A 287 19.72 -5.13 -4.25
N LYS A 288 20.86 -5.09 -4.94
CA LYS A 288 21.39 -6.24 -5.69
C LYS A 288 21.55 -7.47 -4.80
N ALA A 289 22.19 -7.33 -3.63
CA ALA A 289 22.39 -8.44 -2.70
C ALA A 289 21.06 -8.99 -2.15
N TYR A 290 20.08 -8.11 -1.88
CA TYR A 290 18.75 -8.50 -1.46
C TYR A 290 18.03 -9.34 -2.52
N LEU A 291 18.05 -8.88 -3.78
CA LEU A 291 17.44 -9.58 -4.91
C LEU A 291 18.17 -10.90 -5.22
N GLN A 292 19.50 -10.95 -5.11
CA GLN A 292 20.26 -12.20 -5.22
C GLN A 292 19.81 -13.25 -4.20
N ARG A 293 19.57 -12.85 -2.95
CA ARG A 293 19.03 -13.77 -1.92
C ARG A 293 17.61 -14.23 -2.24
N MET A 294 16.79 -13.35 -2.81
CA MET A 294 15.43 -13.68 -3.27
C MET A 294 15.47 -14.73 -4.40
N GLU A 295 16.25 -14.49 -5.45
CA GLU A 295 16.35 -15.37 -6.63
C GLU A 295 16.93 -16.75 -6.29
N GLN A 296 17.79 -16.83 -5.27
CA GLN A 296 18.36 -18.10 -4.78
C GLN A 296 17.41 -18.83 -3.82
N GLY A 297 16.21 -18.32 -3.56
CA GLY A 297 15.26 -18.89 -2.60
C GLY A 297 15.72 -18.83 -1.14
N GLY A 298 16.82 -18.11 -0.84
CA GLY A 298 17.41 -18.06 0.49
C GLY A 298 16.44 -17.54 1.54
N ILE A 299 15.58 -16.58 1.15
CA ILE A 299 14.56 -16.02 2.05
C ILE A 299 13.46 -17.03 2.42
N PHE A 300 13.13 -17.96 1.50
CA PHE A 300 12.11 -18.99 1.74
C PHE A 300 12.68 -20.23 2.43
N ARG A 301 13.96 -20.55 2.19
CA ARG A 301 14.66 -21.61 2.92
C ARG A 301 14.75 -21.33 4.42
N GLU A 302 14.89 -20.06 4.83
CA GLU A 302 14.80 -19.65 6.23
C GLU A 302 13.43 -19.97 6.88
N LEU A 303 12.39 -20.16 6.05
CA LEU A 303 11.05 -20.56 6.46
C LEU A 303 10.77 -22.06 6.34
N GLY A 304 11.77 -22.85 5.97
CA GLY A 304 11.59 -24.27 5.67
C GLY A 304 10.82 -24.53 4.37
N ILE A 305 10.62 -23.51 3.53
CA ILE A 305 9.98 -23.64 2.22
C ILE A 305 11.09 -23.78 1.17
N ALA A 306 11.25 -24.99 0.63
CA ALA A 306 12.17 -25.25 -0.48
C ALA A 306 11.48 -25.02 -1.83
N ASN A 307 12.26 -24.61 -2.84
CA ASN A 307 11.84 -24.52 -4.25
C ASN A 307 10.63 -23.61 -4.55
N LEU A 308 10.31 -22.62 -3.71
CA LEU A 308 9.15 -21.75 -3.98
C LEU A 308 9.38 -20.85 -5.19
N LEU A 309 10.56 -20.24 -5.29
CA LEU A 309 10.94 -19.26 -6.33
C LEU A 309 12.32 -19.55 -6.95
N GLU A 310 12.91 -20.72 -6.69
CA GLU A 310 14.27 -21.06 -7.14
C GLU A 310 14.30 -21.50 -8.62
N GLY A 311 15.28 -21.02 -9.38
CA GLY A 311 15.73 -21.66 -10.62
C GLY A 311 14.88 -21.41 -11.87
N ASP A 312 14.60 -20.14 -12.21
CA ASP A 312 14.01 -19.76 -13.51
C ASP A 312 14.99 -18.99 -14.41
N PHE A 313 14.53 -18.64 -15.62
CA PHE A 313 15.32 -17.88 -16.59
C PHE A 313 15.44 -16.39 -16.25
N PHE A 314 14.66 -15.88 -15.30
CA PHE A 314 14.34 -14.45 -15.19
C PHE A 314 15.21 -13.68 -14.19
N GLY A 315 16.09 -14.35 -13.44
CA GLY A 315 17.07 -13.71 -12.55
C GLY A 315 18.33 -13.14 -13.24
N TRP A 316 18.39 -13.16 -14.58
CA TRP A 316 19.58 -12.84 -15.38
C TRP A 316 20.08 -11.38 -15.25
N TYR A 317 19.19 -10.45 -14.89
CA TYR A 317 19.54 -9.03 -14.70
C TYR A 317 20.59 -8.82 -13.60
N LEU A 318 20.74 -9.77 -12.66
CA LEU A 318 21.75 -9.73 -11.61
C LEU A 318 23.17 -9.96 -12.13
N ASP A 319 23.32 -10.68 -13.25
CA ASP A 319 24.61 -10.99 -13.89
C ASP A 319 25.15 -9.81 -14.72
N ILE A 320 24.31 -8.81 -15.01
CA ILE A 320 24.67 -7.60 -15.78
C ILE A 320 24.22 -6.31 -15.09
N TRP A 321 24.14 -6.35 -13.76
CA TRP A 321 23.63 -5.27 -12.93
C TRP A 321 24.32 -3.92 -13.19
N ASP A 322 23.53 -2.89 -13.47
CA ASP A 322 23.97 -1.51 -13.65
C ASP A 322 23.01 -0.51 -12.96
N GLU A 323 23.26 0.78 -13.16
CA GLU A 323 22.43 1.84 -12.56
C GLU A 323 21.00 1.85 -13.13
N ALA A 324 20.81 1.53 -14.42
CA ALA A 324 19.49 1.52 -15.03
C ALA A 324 18.62 0.40 -14.45
N ILE A 325 19.17 -0.82 -14.36
CA ILE A 325 18.53 -1.98 -13.72
C ILE A 325 18.22 -1.69 -12.25
N TYR A 326 19.17 -1.10 -11.53
CA TYR A 326 18.95 -0.68 -10.15
C TYR A 326 17.73 0.25 -10.04
N GLN A 327 17.67 1.33 -10.83
CA GLN A 327 16.58 2.29 -10.77
C GLN A 327 15.23 1.69 -11.17
N ALA A 328 15.21 0.76 -12.14
CA ALA A 328 14.02 0.04 -12.54
C ALA A 328 13.47 -0.84 -11.41
N LEU A 329 14.31 -1.67 -10.81
CA LEU A 329 13.89 -2.56 -9.71
C LEU A 329 13.60 -1.79 -8.43
N LYS A 330 14.31 -0.69 -8.20
CA LYS A 330 14.03 0.21 -7.08
C LYS A 330 12.61 0.76 -7.15
N GLU A 331 12.16 1.15 -8.34
CA GLU A 331 10.80 1.62 -8.57
C GLU A 331 9.76 0.55 -8.22
N ILE A 332 9.97 -0.69 -8.69
CA ILE A 332 9.05 -1.81 -8.40
C ILE A 332 8.97 -2.03 -6.89
N VAL A 333 10.11 -2.12 -6.21
CA VAL A 333 10.18 -2.34 -4.76
C VAL A 333 9.53 -1.18 -3.99
N ALA A 334 9.81 0.07 -4.36
CA ALA A 334 9.25 1.24 -3.70
C ALA A 334 7.74 1.36 -3.90
N SER A 335 7.24 1.12 -5.11
CA SER A 335 5.80 1.11 -5.39
C SER A 335 5.10 0.00 -4.62
N LEU A 336 5.67 -1.21 -4.60
CA LEU A 336 5.07 -2.35 -3.91
C LEU A 336 5.12 -2.20 -2.38
N ALA A 337 6.14 -1.54 -1.84
CA ALA A 337 6.24 -1.24 -0.41
C ALA A 337 5.10 -0.36 0.14
N ASN A 338 4.39 0.36 -0.73
CA ASN A 338 3.22 1.18 -0.39
C ASN A 338 1.93 0.36 -0.27
N TYR A 339 1.93 -0.92 -0.67
CA TYR A 339 0.77 -1.80 -0.55
C TYR A 339 0.63 -2.39 0.86
N SER A 340 -0.61 -2.54 1.29
CA SER A 340 -1.01 -3.28 2.48
C SER A 340 -1.62 -4.61 2.09
N LEU A 341 -1.13 -5.66 2.74
CA LEU A 341 -1.58 -7.03 2.59
C LEU A 341 -2.75 -7.39 3.48
N VAL A 342 -3.27 -6.42 4.24
CA VAL A 342 -4.49 -6.56 5.05
C VAL A 342 -5.65 -7.09 4.21
N THR A 343 -5.78 -6.65 2.96
CA THR A 343 -6.90 -7.04 2.10
C THR A 343 -6.83 -8.50 1.66
N LEU A 344 -5.71 -9.21 1.85
CA LEU A 344 -5.62 -10.65 1.62
C LEU A 344 -6.31 -11.48 2.71
N ASP A 345 -6.50 -10.93 3.91
CA ASP A 345 -7.26 -11.59 4.98
C ASP A 345 -8.78 -11.36 4.81
N VAL A 346 -9.19 -10.62 3.78
CA VAL A 346 -10.59 -10.35 3.45
C VAL A 346 -10.96 -11.19 2.23
N ASP A 347 -11.22 -12.48 2.43
CA ASP A 347 -11.86 -13.34 1.43
C ASP A 347 -13.33 -13.60 1.83
N PRO A 348 -14.29 -13.60 0.89
CA PRO A 348 -15.73 -13.53 1.14
C PRO A 348 -16.37 -14.92 1.15
N GLU A 349 -16.03 -15.72 2.17
CA GLU A 349 -16.90 -16.83 2.61
C GLU A 349 -17.44 -16.58 4.02
#